data_AF-A0A3C0KSH9-F1
#
_entry.id   AF-A0A3C0KSH9-F1
#
_cell.length_a   1.000
_cell.length_b   1.000
_cell.length_c   1.000
_cell.angle_alpha   90.00
_cell.angle_beta   90.00
_cell.angle_gamma   90.00
#
_symmetry.space_group_name_H-M   'P 1'
#
loop_
_entity.id
_entity.type
_entity.pdbx_description
1 polymer ?
#
loop_
_entity_poly.entity_id
_entity_poly.type
_entity_poly.pdbx_seq_one_letter_code
_entity_poly.pdbx_strand_id
1 'polypeptide(L)'
;MNQFLKYGSRLLITLLFMLLTTVPLWAKDNKSVAVLPFALNSADNIDYVQQGIVDMLSSRIASIDKIEVISKDKVLDAMKAVKVKEMTIADIYALGKKMNVDYVVSGSITKIGNSVSIDAKLVDVAAYKQAVSISTQSQGMDDVIVKISDFAVRIDQHILGTAVPVAPAVAAPTAAKTPALPQMSTSGSSEPQKGREDLIIAGMRTGKKATFTGSINPDFLTGGQPRDKKSFWMSQKHPTNYKGLDVGDVNGDGLNEIVVIDENSVYIYQRKGNDCLLLQKISYGKYNNFVGVDIADLNNNGVKEIIVSNVVSKRGPNSVFNTVDSFILEWKDGKFVKIADNLPWLFRVIDSKPGGIRVLGQKIGVGRPFETLIHDMVWSGGKYQEGKQLRIPRGLSIYGLTLDNLGDGPEKIISFSEYDYLCIYQETDKSLNAVQSMLGSKEFLYRSDDVFGGTNSYIESYGEDMVGNDVTFYNTYLNSRILAYDMNKDGKRQLLVLKNLTASRILKNVKIFTSSEFYNLSWDSMGLSESWRTRKMGGYVADYQIKDIDNDGQDEIVMALVTSSGSMVGRESVIAAYKIHAEPGK
;
A
#
# COMPACT_ATOMS: atom_id res chain seq x y z
N MET A 1 -63.06 58.06 -23.51
CA MET A 1 -62.57 56.65 -23.45
C MET A 1 -61.19 56.42 -24.08
N ASN A 2 -60.56 57.40 -24.75
CA ASN A 2 -59.27 57.20 -25.46
C ASN A 2 -58.00 57.75 -24.77
N GLN A 3 -58.10 58.43 -23.62
CA GLN A 3 -56.91 58.89 -22.87
C GLN A 3 -56.44 57.89 -21.80
N PHE A 4 -57.36 57.20 -21.10
CA PHE A 4 -57.00 56.21 -20.07
C PHE A 4 -56.25 54.99 -20.63
N LEU A 5 -56.58 54.52 -21.84
CA LEU A 5 -55.83 53.43 -22.49
C LEU A 5 -54.40 53.84 -22.92
N LYS A 6 -54.15 55.12 -23.23
CA LYS A 6 -52.82 55.61 -23.63
C LYS A 6 -51.85 55.70 -22.45
N TYR A 7 -52.34 56.06 -21.26
CA TYR A 7 -51.52 56.09 -20.05
C TYR A 7 -51.28 54.70 -19.46
N GLY A 8 -52.27 53.79 -19.53
CA GLY A 8 -52.09 52.40 -19.12
C GLY A 8 -51.04 51.66 -19.95
N SER A 9 -51.03 51.87 -21.27
CA SER A 9 -50.03 51.27 -22.17
C SER A 9 -48.61 51.84 -21.93
N ARG A 10 -48.49 53.14 -21.64
CA ARG A 10 -47.20 53.75 -21.31
C ARG A 10 -46.69 53.35 -19.92
N LEU A 11 -47.57 53.16 -18.93
CA LEU A 11 -47.16 52.62 -17.62
C LEU A 11 -46.76 51.15 -17.70
N LEU A 12 -47.45 50.33 -18.51
CA LEU A 12 -47.08 48.93 -18.71
C LEU A 12 -45.74 48.79 -19.44
N ILE A 13 -45.47 49.61 -20.45
CA ILE A 13 -44.20 49.59 -21.20
C ILE A 13 -43.05 50.10 -20.33
N THR A 14 -43.29 51.10 -19.45
CA THR A 14 -42.27 51.60 -18.53
C THR A 14 -41.97 50.60 -17.40
N LEU A 15 -43.00 49.89 -16.89
CA LEU A 15 -42.82 48.81 -15.91
C LEU A 15 -42.12 47.59 -16.52
N LEU A 16 -42.38 47.29 -17.80
CA LEU A 16 -41.72 46.23 -18.54
C LEU A 16 -40.26 46.59 -18.88
N PHE A 17 -39.94 47.86 -19.12
CA PHE A 17 -38.55 48.32 -19.31
C PHE A 17 -37.75 48.35 -18.01
N MET A 18 -38.40 48.65 -16.87
CA MET A 18 -37.76 48.63 -15.54
C MET A 18 -37.53 47.20 -15.02
N LEU A 19 -38.31 46.21 -15.50
CA LEU A 19 -38.06 44.78 -15.26
C LEU A 19 -36.96 44.19 -16.16
N LEU A 20 -36.55 44.89 -17.22
CA LEU A 20 -35.49 44.43 -18.14
C LEU A 20 -34.10 45.02 -17.82
N THR A 21 -33.96 45.88 -16.82
CA THR A 21 -32.67 46.43 -16.38
C THR A 21 -32.11 45.80 -15.09
N THR A 22 -32.74 44.74 -14.57
CA THR A 22 -32.06 43.88 -13.60
C THR A 22 -31.06 43.03 -14.37
N VAL A 23 -29.90 43.61 -14.66
CA VAL A 23 -28.72 42.82 -15.00
C VAL A 23 -28.53 41.88 -13.82
N PRO A 24 -28.57 40.55 -13.99
CA PRO A 24 -28.13 39.68 -12.91
C PRO A 24 -26.71 40.13 -12.60
N LEU A 25 -26.49 40.65 -11.39
CA LEU A 25 -25.17 40.57 -10.80
C LEU A 25 -24.92 39.06 -10.71
N TRP A 26 -24.31 38.49 -11.74
CA TRP A 26 -23.72 37.18 -11.65
C TRP A 26 -22.70 37.31 -10.54
N ALA A 27 -23.11 36.92 -9.33
CA ALA A 27 -22.16 36.60 -8.29
C ALA A 27 -21.20 35.63 -8.96
N LYS A 28 -19.94 36.04 -9.06
CA LYS A 28 -18.85 35.20 -9.52
C LYS A 28 -18.71 34.10 -8.46
N ASP A 29 -19.54 33.06 -8.56
CA ASP A 29 -19.65 31.98 -7.57
C ASP A 29 -18.38 31.14 -7.51
N ASN A 30 -17.49 31.29 -8.50
CA ASN A 30 -16.19 30.65 -8.54
C ASN A 30 -15.07 31.63 -8.15
N LYS A 31 -14.27 31.22 -7.16
CA LYS A 31 -13.06 31.93 -6.74
C LYS A 31 -11.88 31.44 -7.55
N SER A 32 -11.05 32.35 -8.03
CA SER A 32 -9.89 32.03 -8.87
C SER A 32 -8.59 32.05 -8.07
N VAL A 33 -7.75 31.03 -8.23
CA VAL A 33 -6.50 30.85 -7.47
C VAL A 33 -5.32 30.61 -8.41
N ALA A 34 -4.20 31.30 -8.19
CA ALA A 34 -2.93 31.00 -8.85
C ALA A 34 -1.94 30.39 -7.85
N VAL A 35 -1.31 29.26 -8.22
CA VAL A 35 -0.23 28.66 -7.44
C VAL A 35 1.11 28.99 -8.09
N LEU A 36 1.93 29.80 -7.41
CA LEU A 36 3.25 30.18 -7.90
C LEU A 36 4.29 29.08 -7.60
N PRO A 37 5.30 28.91 -8.46
CA PRO A 37 6.49 28.13 -8.13
C PRO A 37 7.14 28.62 -6.83
N PHE A 38 7.43 27.70 -5.91
CA PHE A 38 7.99 28.04 -4.61
C PHE A 38 9.47 28.41 -4.74
N ALA A 39 9.95 29.44 -4.04
CA ALA A 39 11.37 29.77 -4.06
C ALA A 39 12.22 28.61 -3.48
N LEU A 40 13.27 28.21 -4.20
CA LEU A 40 14.15 27.11 -3.80
C LEU A 40 15.44 27.61 -3.16
N ASN A 41 15.68 27.19 -1.91
CA ASN A 41 16.89 27.46 -1.15
C ASN A 41 17.56 26.13 -0.76
N SER A 42 18.36 25.57 -1.66
CA SER A 42 19.14 24.35 -1.40
C SER A 42 20.47 24.36 -2.15
N ALA A 43 21.44 23.62 -1.61
CA ALA A 43 22.67 23.29 -2.33
C ALA A 43 22.46 22.13 -3.33
N ASP A 44 21.42 21.31 -3.14
CA ASP A 44 21.06 20.19 -4.01
C ASP A 44 20.03 20.61 -5.08
N ASN A 45 20.00 19.91 -6.22
CA ASN A 45 18.88 20.06 -7.15
C ASN A 45 17.62 19.40 -6.57
N ILE A 46 16.61 20.22 -6.28
CA ILE A 46 15.31 19.81 -5.75
C ILE A 46 14.15 20.36 -6.61
N ASP A 47 14.39 20.59 -7.90
CA ASP A 47 13.39 21.14 -8.83
C ASP A 47 12.15 20.23 -8.92
N TYR A 48 12.35 18.91 -8.80
CA TYR A 48 11.27 17.93 -8.73
C TYR A 48 10.35 18.11 -7.51
N VAL A 49 10.89 18.60 -6.39
CA VAL A 49 10.14 18.84 -5.14
C VAL A 49 9.27 20.07 -5.31
N GLN A 50 9.83 21.15 -5.84
CA GLN A 50 9.10 22.37 -6.18
C GLN A 50 7.94 22.05 -7.12
N GLN A 51 8.23 21.28 -8.17
CA GLN A 51 7.25 20.89 -9.16
C GLN A 51 6.13 20.05 -8.55
N GLY A 52 6.49 19.03 -7.74
CA GLY A 52 5.53 18.17 -7.06
C GLY A 52 4.62 18.93 -6.08
N ILE A 53 5.16 19.90 -5.34
CA ILE A 53 4.36 20.73 -4.41
C ILE A 53 3.37 21.62 -5.18
N VAL A 54 3.81 22.26 -6.26
CA VAL A 54 2.95 23.11 -7.11
C VAL A 54 1.83 22.27 -7.73
N ASP A 55 2.16 21.10 -8.27
CA ASP A 55 1.18 20.22 -8.92
C ASP A 55 0.18 19.67 -7.91
N MET A 56 0.64 19.26 -6.72
CA MET A 56 -0.23 18.77 -5.67
C MET A 56 -1.18 19.86 -5.13
N LEU A 57 -0.66 21.06 -4.85
CA LEU A 57 -1.49 22.18 -4.41
C LEU A 57 -2.52 22.58 -5.46
N SER A 58 -2.08 22.69 -6.72
CA SER A 58 -2.97 23.04 -7.83
C SER A 58 -4.09 22.00 -8.00
N SER A 59 -3.75 20.71 -7.93
CA SER A 59 -4.72 19.62 -8.07
C SER A 59 -5.71 19.55 -6.91
N ARG A 60 -5.26 19.75 -5.67
CA ARG A 60 -6.14 19.69 -4.49
C ARG A 60 -7.08 20.89 -4.44
N ILE A 61 -6.57 22.10 -4.69
CA ILE A 61 -7.39 23.31 -4.71
C ILE A 61 -8.40 23.26 -5.87
N ALA A 62 -8.01 22.71 -7.03
CA ALA A 62 -8.90 22.54 -8.19
C ALA A 62 -9.93 21.41 -8.03
N SER A 63 -9.81 20.55 -7.02
CA SER A 63 -10.74 19.42 -6.81
C SER A 63 -12.12 19.85 -6.31
N ILE A 64 -12.31 21.14 -6.06
CA ILE A 64 -13.55 21.74 -5.55
C ILE A 64 -14.19 22.55 -6.67
N ASP A 65 -15.42 22.20 -7.05
CA ASP A 65 -16.17 22.80 -8.18
C ASP A 65 -16.34 24.34 -8.12
N LYS A 66 -16.11 24.95 -6.95
CA LYS A 66 -16.22 26.40 -6.70
C LYS A 66 -14.88 27.15 -6.79
N ILE A 67 -13.78 26.47 -7.09
CA ILE A 67 -12.45 27.09 -7.15
C ILE A 67 -11.80 26.81 -8.52
N GLU A 68 -11.53 27.87 -9.27
CA GLU A 68 -10.83 27.79 -10.56
C GLU A 68 -9.32 28.04 -10.36
N VAL A 69 -8.50 27.01 -10.57
CA VAL A 69 -7.04 27.15 -10.51
C VAL A 69 -6.48 27.51 -11.88
N ILE A 70 -5.70 28.59 -11.95
CA ILE A 70 -5.05 29.02 -13.20
C ILE A 70 -3.99 28.00 -13.64
N SER A 71 -4.04 27.61 -14.91
CA SER A 71 -3.10 26.69 -15.53
C SER A 71 -1.64 27.15 -15.36
N LYS A 72 -0.75 26.20 -15.11
CA LYS A 72 0.69 26.41 -14.95
C LYS A 72 1.33 27.27 -16.05
N ASP A 73 0.96 27.07 -17.31
CA ASP A 73 1.53 27.83 -18.43
C ASP A 73 1.20 29.33 -18.35
N LYS A 74 -0.03 29.68 -17.98
CA LYS A 74 -0.46 31.07 -17.74
C LYS A 74 0.28 31.71 -16.57
N VAL A 75 0.55 30.94 -15.51
CA VAL A 75 1.34 31.40 -14.35
C VAL A 75 2.79 31.67 -14.78
N LEU A 76 3.41 30.74 -15.51
CA LEU A 76 4.78 30.90 -16.01
C LEU A 76 4.90 32.08 -16.98
N ASP A 77 3.92 32.27 -17.87
CA ASP A 77 3.86 33.41 -18.78
C ASP A 77 3.73 34.75 -18.05
N ALA A 78 2.92 34.80 -16.99
CA ALA A 78 2.78 35.99 -16.16
C ALA A 78 4.09 36.33 -15.42
N MET A 79 4.87 35.32 -15.04
CA MET A 79 6.13 35.43 -14.29
C MET A 79 7.39 35.62 -15.16
N LYS A 80 7.33 35.56 -16.50
CA LYS A 80 8.50 35.75 -17.40
C LYS A 80 9.31 37.03 -17.14
N ALA A 81 8.73 38.03 -16.46
CA ALA A 81 9.36 39.30 -16.11
C ALA A 81 9.83 39.41 -14.64
N VAL A 82 9.66 38.38 -13.80
CA VAL A 82 9.91 38.43 -12.34
C VAL A 82 10.69 37.19 -11.88
N LYS A 83 11.75 37.39 -11.09
CA LYS A 83 12.53 36.28 -10.51
C LYS A 83 11.88 35.77 -9.22
N VAL A 84 11.54 34.49 -9.20
CA VAL A 84 10.87 33.79 -8.07
C VAL A 84 11.63 33.89 -6.74
N LYS A 85 12.97 33.96 -6.77
CA LYS A 85 13.83 33.98 -5.57
C LYS A 85 13.73 35.27 -4.72
N GLU A 86 13.19 36.35 -5.26
CA GLU A 86 13.20 37.68 -4.63
C GLU A 86 11.81 38.34 -4.58
N MET A 87 10.74 37.53 -4.64
CA MET A 87 9.38 38.06 -4.69
C MET A 87 8.91 38.64 -3.35
N THR A 88 8.59 39.94 -3.36
CA THR A 88 7.94 40.62 -2.24
C THR A 88 6.42 40.39 -2.27
N ILE A 89 5.72 40.73 -1.18
CA ILE A 89 4.25 40.69 -1.14
C ILE A 89 3.63 41.61 -2.21
N ALA A 90 4.28 42.74 -2.52
CA ALA A 90 3.86 43.65 -3.57
C ALA A 90 3.94 43.00 -4.96
N ASP A 91 4.97 42.19 -5.22
CA ASP A 91 5.13 41.46 -6.49
C ASP A 91 4.11 40.34 -6.64
N ILE A 92 3.84 39.59 -5.56
CA ILE A 92 2.79 38.56 -5.51
C ILE A 92 1.42 39.19 -5.83
N TYR A 93 1.15 40.36 -5.27
CA TYR A 93 -0.09 41.10 -5.51
C TYR A 93 -0.20 41.62 -6.95
N ALA A 94 0.88 42.19 -7.49
CA ALA A 94 0.94 42.66 -8.88
C ALA A 94 0.71 41.51 -9.87
N LEU A 95 1.28 40.34 -9.60
CA LEU A 95 1.06 39.12 -10.38
C LEU A 95 -0.39 38.63 -10.26
N GLY A 96 -0.96 38.64 -9.06
CA GLY A 96 -2.37 38.31 -8.84
C GLY A 96 -3.31 39.19 -9.67
N LYS A 97 -3.08 40.50 -9.67
CA LYS A 97 -3.82 41.46 -10.52
C LYS A 97 -3.63 41.20 -12.01
N LYS A 98 -2.39 40.96 -12.44
CA LYS A 98 -2.07 40.68 -13.85
C LYS A 98 -2.74 39.40 -14.35
N MET A 99 -2.86 38.38 -13.50
CA MET A 99 -3.53 37.12 -13.80
C MET A 99 -5.06 37.18 -13.59
N ASN A 100 -5.58 38.29 -13.07
CA ASN A 100 -7.00 38.47 -12.72
C ASN A 100 -7.54 37.38 -11.77
N VAL A 101 -6.73 37.01 -10.76
CA VAL A 101 -7.10 36.01 -9.75
C VAL A 101 -7.51 36.62 -8.42
N ASP A 102 -8.38 35.92 -7.69
CA ASP A 102 -8.86 36.34 -6.37
C ASP A 102 -7.83 36.03 -5.27
N TYR A 103 -7.10 34.91 -5.39
CA TYR A 103 -6.05 34.51 -4.45
C TYR A 103 -4.76 34.05 -5.14
N VAL A 104 -3.63 34.24 -4.46
CA VAL A 104 -2.32 33.74 -4.90
C VAL A 104 -1.66 32.93 -3.79
N VAL A 105 -1.25 31.70 -4.11
CA VAL A 105 -0.43 30.84 -3.25
C VAL A 105 1.04 31.05 -3.60
N SER A 106 1.85 31.33 -2.60
CA SER A 106 3.31 31.52 -2.74
C SER A 106 4.05 30.93 -1.55
N GLY A 107 5.33 30.63 -1.72
CA GLY A 107 6.13 30.09 -0.63
C GLY A 107 7.58 29.85 -0.99
N SER A 108 8.33 29.28 -0.05
CA SER A 108 9.72 28.87 -0.20
C SER A 108 9.95 27.49 0.38
N ILE A 109 10.84 26.73 -0.26
CA ILE A 109 11.33 25.43 0.19
C ILE A 109 12.83 25.60 0.47
N THR A 110 13.23 25.35 1.71
CA THR A 110 14.63 25.39 2.12
C THR A 110 15.08 23.99 2.52
N LYS A 111 16.18 23.49 1.96
CA LYS A 111 16.75 22.19 2.33
C LYS A 111 18.17 22.37 2.83
N ILE A 112 18.41 21.91 4.06
CA ILE A 112 19.70 21.92 4.73
C ILE A 112 19.99 20.50 5.22
N GLY A 113 20.99 19.84 4.63
CA GLY A 113 21.30 18.44 4.92
C GLY A 113 20.10 17.52 4.63
N ASN A 114 19.66 16.78 5.65
CA ASN A 114 18.51 15.86 5.54
C ASN A 114 17.16 16.51 5.94
N SER A 115 17.16 17.78 6.30
CA SER A 115 15.97 18.52 6.75
C SER A 115 15.43 19.42 5.65
N VAL A 116 14.11 19.42 5.48
CA VAL A 116 13.39 20.30 4.54
C VAL A 116 12.46 21.18 5.35
N SER A 117 12.49 22.48 5.11
CA SER A 117 11.52 23.44 5.65
C SER A 117 10.73 24.09 4.52
N ILE A 118 9.44 24.32 4.78
CA ILE A 118 8.53 24.94 3.82
C ILE A 118 7.76 26.04 4.52
N ASP A 119 7.78 27.20 3.88
CA ASP A 119 7.00 28.37 4.26
C ASP A 119 6.03 28.67 3.13
N ALA A 120 4.73 28.55 3.37
CA ALA A 120 3.70 28.78 2.36
C ALA A 120 2.65 29.77 2.87
N LYS A 121 2.13 30.60 1.97
CA LYS A 121 1.12 31.64 2.26
C LYS A 121 0.11 31.78 1.14
N LEU A 122 -1.13 32.02 1.52
CA LEU A 122 -2.24 32.45 0.67
C LEU A 122 -2.42 33.95 0.82
N VAL A 123 -2.42 34.68 -0.29
CA VAL A 123 -2.61 36.13 -0.35
C VAL A 123 -3.93 36.44 -1.05
N ASP A 124 -4.75 37.27 -0.42
CA ASP A 124 -5.97 37.84 -1.01
C ASP A 124 -5.62 39.10 -1.83
N VAL A 125 -5.93 39.05 -3.13
CA VAL A 125 -5.60 40.10 -4.11
C VAL A 125 -6.57 41.28 -4.05
N ALA A 126 -7.77 41.12 -3.49
CA ALA A 126 -8.68 42.25 -3.28
C ALA A 126 -8.34 42.98 -1.97
N ALA A 127 -8.08 42.22 -0.90
CA ALA A 127 -7.87 42.75 0.44
C ALA A 127 -6.43 43.20 0.74
N TYR A 128 -5.46 42.94 -0.17
CA TYR A 128 -4.02 43.16 0.05
C TYR A 128 -3.56 42.56 1.39
N LYS A 129 -4.04 41.35 1.71
CA LYS A 129 -3.85 40.73 3.01
C LYS A 129 -3.43 39.27 2.88
N GLN A 130 -2.53 38.85 3.76
CA GLN A 130 -2.23 37.44 3.94
C GLN A 130 -3.41 36.76 4.65
N ALA A 131 -4.01 35.80 3.97
CA ALA A 131 -5.22 35.10 4.38
C ALA A 131 -4.90 33.88 5.25
N VAL A 132 -3.90 33.07 4.83
CA VAL A 132 -3.49 31.82 5.49
C VAL A 132 -1.98 31.66 5.36
N SER A 133 -1.31 31.10 6.35
CA SER A 133 0.07 30.64 6.21
C SER A 133 0.39 29.40 7.03
N ILE A 134 1.42 28.69 6.57
CA ILE A 134 2.04 27.57 7.25
C ILE A 134 3.56 27.72 7.16
N SER A 135 4.24 27.38 8.25
CA SER A 135 5.68 27.23 8.31
C SER A 135 5.95 25.88 8.97
N THR A 136 6.73 25.02 8.33
CA THR A 136 7.01 23.67 8.83
C THR A 136 8.42 23.23 8.50
N GLN A 137 9.00 22.42 9.38
CA GLN A 137 10.31 21.80 9.22
C GLN A 137 10.16 20.30 9.48
N SER A 138 10.66 19.48 8.57
CA SER A 138 10.61 18.02 8.68
C SER A 138 11.99 17.38 8.48
N GLN A 139 12.16 16.19 9.06
CA GLN A 139 13.31 15.32 8.82
C GLN A 139 12.93 14.32 7.71
N GLY A 140 13.00 14.76 6.46
CA GLY A 140 12.67 13.94 5.30
C GLY A 140 11.42 14.40 4.53
N MET A 141 11.25 13.82 3.34
CA MET A 141 10.27 14.26 2.33
C MET A 141 8.84 13.76 2.60
N ASP A 142 8.67 12.69 3.38
CA ASP A 142 7.36 12.05 3.60
C ASP A 142 6.42 12.93 4.45
N ASP A 143 6.96 13.60 5.46
CA ASP A 143 6.23 14.53 6.34
C ASP A 143 5.80 15.82 5.61
N VAL A 144 6.57 16.24 4.60
CA VAL A 144 6.27 17.43 3.77
C VAL A 144 4.91 17.26 3.09
N ILE A 145 4.61 16.07 2.57
CA ILE A 145 3.40 15.81 1.78
C ILE A 145 2.14 15.95 2.65
N VAL A 146 2.19 15.45 3.89
CA VAL A 146 1.08 15.58 4.85
C VAL A 146 0.81 17.05 5.14
N LYS A 147 1.84 17.84 5.40
CA LYS A 147 1.70 19.27 5.74
C LYS A 147 1.25 20.14 4.57
N ILE A 148 1.68 19.83 3.35
CA ILE A 148 1.17 20.54 2.17
C ILE A 148 -0.27 20.11 1.85
N SER A 149 -0.65 18.87 2.17
CA SER A 149 -2.05 18.43 2.09
C SER A 149 -2.93 19.17 3.11
N ASP A 150 -2.46 19.31 4.36
CA ASP A 150 -3.13 20.12 5.39
C ASP A 150 -3.28 21.59 4.95
N PHE A 151 -2.26 22.14 4.29
CA PHE A 151 -2.29 23.51 3.80
C PHE A 151 -3.32 23.72 2.69
N ALA A 152 -3.45 22.78 1.73
CA ALA A 152 -4.50 22.82 0.72
C ALA A 152 -5.89 22.84 1.35
N VAL A 153 -6.14 21.96 2.33
CA VAL A 153 -7.42 21.92 3.06
C VAL A 153 -7.72 23.25 3.76
N ARG A 154 -6.72 23.90 4.35
CA ARG A 154 -6.89 25.22 4.98
C ARG A 154 -7.17 26.33 3.97
N ILE A 155 -6.57 26.28 2.78
CA ILE A 155 -6.87 27.20 1.68
C ILE A 155 -8.33 27.04 1.28
N ASP A 156 -8.78 25.81 1.06
CA ASP A 156 -10.14 25.50 0.64
C ASP A 156 -11.17 25.98 1.66
N GLN A 157 -10.94 25.70 2.96
CA GLN A 157 -11.79 26.17 4.05
C GLN A 157 -11.87 27.70 4.15
N HIS A 158 -10.74 28.38 3.92
CA HIS A 158 -10.71 29.85 3.94
C HIS A 158 -11.47 30.45 2.77
N ILE A 159 -11.28 29.90 1.55
CA ILE A 159 -11.92 30.40 0.33
C ILE A 159 -13.44 30.14 0.35
N LEU A 160 -13.88 29.04 0.94
CA LEU A 160 -15.30 28.65 1.03
C LEU A 160 -16.05 29.26 2.23
N GLY A 161 -15.36 29.97 3.12
CA GLY A 161 -15.97 30.64 4.27
C GLY A 161 -16.38 29.71 5.43
N THR A 162 -15.97 28.44 5.41
CA THR A 162 -16.14 27.46 6.50
C THR A 162 -15.00 27.61 7.51
N ALA A 163 -14.92 28.75 8.19
CA ALA A 163 -13.92 28.97 9.22
C ALA A 163 -14.28 28.22 10.52
N VAL A 164 -13.38 27.33 10.97
CA VAL A 164 -13.26 26.98 12.40
C VAL A 164 -12.55 28.15 13.10
N PRO A 165 -12.95 28.57 14.31
CA PRO A 165 -12.32 29.69 15.01
C PRO A 165 -10.82 29.46 15.18
N VAL A 166 -10.04 30.46 14.78
CA VAL A 166 -8.60 30.54 15.09
C VAL A 166 -8.45 30.66 16.60
N ALA A 167 -7.83 29.66 17.23
CA ALA A 167 -7.37 29.76 18.61
C ALA A 167 -6.42 30.97 18.73
N PRO A 168 -6.50 31.79 19.80
CA PRO A 168 -5.67 32.97 19.94
C PRO A 168 -4.19 32.61 19.94
N ALA A 169 -3.40 33.45 19.28
CA ALA A 169 -1.95 33.39 19.26
C ALA A 169 -1.40 33.31 20.70
N VAL A 170 -0.73 32.21 21.02
CA VAL A 170 0.09 32.11 22.22
C VAL A 170 1.24 33.11 22.08
N ALA A 171 1.32 34.02 23.04
CA ALA A 171 2.33 35.06 23.13
C ALA A 171 3.75 34.50 23.07
N ALA A 172 4.63 35.25 22.43
CA ALA A 172 6.07 35.00 22.39
C ALA A 172 6.66 34.93 23.81
N PRO A 173 7.50 33.94 24.14
CA PRO A 173 8.35 34.02 25.32
C PRO A 173 9.42 35.09 25.10
N THR A 174 9.38 36.08 25.98
CA THR A 174 10.38 37.12 26.20
C THR A 174 11.80 36.56 26.35
N ALA A 175 12.76 37.32 25.85
CA ALA A 175 14.20 37.10 25.95
C ALA A 175 14.67 36.74 27.36
N ALA A 176 15.34 35.59 27.49
CA ALA A 176 16.22 35.28 28.62
C ALA A 176 17.67 35.43 28.17
N LYS A 177 18.41 36.24 28.95
CA LYS A 177 19.78 36.67 28.73
C LYS A 177 20.77 35.50 28.83
N THR A 178 21.74 35.52 27.94
CA THR A 178 22.98 34.76 27.96
C THR A 178 23.79 35.02 29.23
N PRO A 179 24.31 34.00 29.93
CA PRO A 179 25.51 34.14 30.75
C PRO A 179 26.75 33.89 29.88
N ALA A 180 27.70 34.82 29.95
CA ALA A 180 28.96 34.81 29.22
C ALA A 180 29.89 33.67 29.65
N LEU A 181 30.61 33.12 28.68
CA LEU A 181 31.82 32.32 28.86
C LEU A 181 33.02 33.22 29.22
N PRO A 182 33.87 32.86 30.19
CA PRO A 182 35.23 33.37 30.27
C PRO A 182 36.13 32.69 29.23
N GLN A 183 36.88 33.52 28.49
CA GLN A 183 37.96 33.11 27.58
C GLN A 183 39.08 32.37 28.34
N MET A 184 39.71 31.40 27.68
CA MET A 184 41.16 31.26 27.83
C MET A 184 41.83 30.70 26.57
N SER A 185 43.05 31.19 26.40
CA SER A 185 43.99 31.21 25.28
C SER A 185 44.62 29.86 24.90
N THR A 186 45.15 29.84 23.67
CA THR A 186 46.00 28.82 23.06
C THR A 186 47.40 28.74 23.67
N SER A 187 47.94 27.52 23.86
CA SER A 187 49.33 27.15 23.54
C SER A 187 49.60 25.64 23.77
N GLY A 188 50.42 25.03 22.88
CA GLY A 188 51.42 24.00 23.24
C GLY A 188 51.07 22.50 23.19
N SER A 189 51.48 21.85 22.08
CA SER A 189 52.16 20.53 21.96
C SER A 189 52.00 19.39 22.99
N SER A 190 51.63 18.19 22.50
CA SER A 190 52.39 16.88 22.54
C SER A 190 51.54 15.62 22.82
N GLU A 191 51.54 14.69 21.85
CA GLU A 191 51.30 13.22 21.86
C GLU A 191 50.06 12.51 22.49
N PRO A 192 49.66 11.32 21.97
CA PRO A 192 48.34 10.74 22.18
C PRO A 192 48.29 9.66 23.28
N GLN A 193 47.43 9.84 24.29
CA GLN A 193 47.22 8.84 25.33
C GLN A 193 45.91 8.08 25.13
N LYS A 194 46.08 6.84 24.64
CA LYS A 194 45.14 5.72 24.67
C LYS A 194 44.68 5.45 26.12
N GLY A 195 43.40 5.11 26.32
CA GLY A 195 42.94 4.40 27.53
C GLY A 195 41.96 5.17 28.41
N ARG A 196 40.69 5.20 28.00
CA ARG A 196 39.56 5.36 28.94
C ARG A 196 38.25 4.74 28.45
N GLU A 197 38.16 4.36 27.18
CA GLU A 197 37.00 3.65 26.61
C GLU A 197 37.05 2.14 26.86
N ASP A 198 38.25 1.53 26.95
CA ASP A 198 38.42 0.09 27.18
C ASP A 198 38.02 -0.37 28.60
N LEU A 199 37.91 0.55 29.56
CA LEU A 199 37.51 0.25 30.94
C LEU A 199 35.99 0.32 31.19
N ILE A 200 35.23 0.91 30.26
CA ILE A 200 33.75 0.93 30.33
C ILE A 200 33.18 -0.33 29.66
N ILE A 201 33.91 -0.93 28.71
CA ILE A 201 33.52 -2.16 28.01
C ILE A 201 33.81 -3.44 28.83
N ALA A 202 34.72 -3.38 29.81
CA ALA A 202 35.05 -4.54 30.66
C ALA A 202 34.02 -4.83 31.77
N GLY A 203 33.13 -3.89 32.09
CA GLY A 203 32.15 -4.02 33.19
C GLY A 203 30.83 -4.73 32.84
N MET A 204 30.56 -5.01 31.56
CA MET A 204 29.29 -5.60 31.08
C MET A 204 29.41 -7.06 30.60
N ARG A 205 30.44 -7.79 31.02
CA ARG A 205 30.64 -9.21 30.63
C ARG A 205 30.24 -10.26 31.67
N THR A 206 29.60 -9.87 32.77
CA THR A 206 29.11 -10.82 33.79
C THR A 206 27.63 -10.60 34.08
N GLY A 207 26.79 -11.03 33.13
CA GLY A 207 25.35 -11.13 33.31
C GLY A 207 24.73 -12.01 32.23
N LYS A 208 24.56 -13.31 32.51
CA LYS A 208 23.79 -14.24 31.66
C LYS A 208 22.30 -13.81 31.66
N LYS A 209 21.91 -12.99 30.69
CA LYS A 209 20.55 -12.92 30.14
C LYS A 209 20.70 -12.77 28.63
N ALA A 210 20.38 -13.83 27.90
CA ALA A 210 20.39 -13.87 26.46
C ALA A 210 19.51 -12.75 25.90
N THR A 211 20.11 -11.84 25.15
CA THR A 211 19.42 -10.77 24.42
C THR A 211 18.85 -11.39 23.13
N PHE A 212 17.64 -10.99 22.75
CA PHE A 212 16.82 -11.49 21.62
C PHE A 212 17.46 -11.42 20.21
N THR A 213 18.73 -11.05 20.10
CA THR A 213 19.41 -10.71 18.84
C THR A 213 20.30 -11.84 18.30
N GLY A 214 20.40 -12.98 18.99
CA GLY A 214 21.35 -14.05 18.63
C GLY A 214 20.86 -15.08 17.60
N SER A 215 19.56 -15.13 17.31
CA SER A 215 18.94 -16.19 16.49
C SER A 215 18.30 -15.71 15.19
N ILE A 216 18.32 -14.41 14.92
CA ILE A 216 17.72 -13.79 13.73
C ILE A 216 18.84 -13.56 12.71
N ASN A 217 18.59 -13.91 11.44
CA ASN A 217 19.53 -13.66 10.37
C ASN A 217 19.89 -12.15 10.29
N PRO A 218 21.19 -11.80 10.31
CA PRO A 218 21.64 -10.40 10.32
C PRO A 218 21.21 -9.60 9.09
N ASP A 219 20.84 -10.25 7.98
CA ASP A 219 20.25 -9.56 6.81
C ASP A 219 18.90 -8.90 7.12
N PHE A 220 18.22 -9.30 8.19
CA PHE A 220 16.94 -8.75 8.66
C PHE A 220 17.10 -7.59 9.66
N LEU A 221 18.33 -7.17 9.99
CA LEU A 221 18.60 -6.04 10.87
C LEU A 221 18.96 -4.78 10.07
N THR A 222 18.27 -3.68 10.35
CA THR A 222 18.56 -2.36 9.75
C THR A 222 19.79 -1.74 10.41
N GLY A 223 20.99 -2.08 9.93
CA GLY A 223 22.23 -1.41 10.33
C GLY A 223 23.46 -2.30 10.26
N GLY A 224 24.31 -2.09 9.27
CA GLY A 224 25.62 -2.75 9.17
C GLY A 224 26.01 -3.14 7.74
N GLN A 225 27.29 -2.95 7.43
CA GLN A 225 27.94 -3.09 6.11
C GLN A 225 27.48 -4.30 5.28
N PRO A 226 27.57 -4.23 3.93
CA PRO A 226 27.22 -5.35 3.06
C PRO A 226 28.18 -6.51 3.29
N ARG A 227 27.71 -7.56 3.96
CA ARG A 227 28.43 -8.84 4.09
C ARG A 227 27.48 -10.01 3.89
N ASP A 228 28.00 -10.96 3.13
CA ASP A 228 27.52 -12.28 2.73
C ASP A 228 26.24 -12.40 1.89
N LYS A 229 26.44 -12.41 0.55
CA LYS A 229 25.52 -12.96 -0.48
C LYS A 229 25.07 -14.41 -0.23
N LYS A 230 25.47 -15.07 0.86
CA LYS A 230 25.23 -16.49 1.11
C LYS A 230 23.82 -16.81 1.63
N SER A 231 23.12 -15.82 2.19
CA SER A 231 21.79 -16.04 2.74
C SER A 231 20.63 -15.88 1.75
N PHE A 232 20.93 -15.43 0.52
CA PHE A 232 19.92 -15.12 -0.48
C PHE A 232 20.19 -15.90 -1.76
N TRP A 233 19.21 -16.72 -2.16
CA TRP A 233 19.24 -17.49 -3.39
C TRP A 233 18.23 -16.93 -4.40
N MET A 234 18.57 -16.98 -5.69
CA MET A 234 17.69 -16.63 -6.80
C MET A 234 17.89 -17.61 -7.96
N SER A 235 16.79 -18.01 -8.58
CA SER A 235 16.79 -18.80 -9.81
C SER A 235 17.29 -18.01 -11.01
N GLN A 236 17.43 -18.69 -12.15
CA GLN A 236 17.49 -18.06 -13.46
C GLN A 236 16.23 -17.21 -13.72
N LYS A 237 16.36 -16.25 -14.65
CA LYS A 237 15.23 -15.42 -15.10
C LYS A 237 14.30 -16.22 -16.00
N HIS A 238 13.00 -16.07 -15.76
CA HIS A 238 11.94 -16.68 -16.55
C HIS A 238 11.16 -15.57 -17.28
N PRO A 239 10.95 -15.68 -18.61
CA PRO A 239 10.27 -14.65 -19.41
C PRO A 239 8.73 -14.75 -19.26
N THR A 240 8.23 -14.77 -18.03
CA THR A 240 6.81 -14.78 -17.68
C THR A 240 6.59 -14.00 -16.38
N ASN A 241 5.33 -13.69 -16.09
CA ASN A 241 4.90 -13.06 -14.83
C ASN A 241 4.28 -14.10 -13.91
N TYR A 242 5.02 -14.53 -12.91
CA TYR A 242 4.43 -15.37 -11.88
C TYR A 242 3.42 -14.59 -11.03
N LYS A 243 2.37 -15.29 -10.61
CA LYS A 243 1.23 -14.76 -9.84
C LYS A 243 1.01 -15.47 -8.51
N GLY A 244 1.44 -16.72 -8.40
CA GLY A 244 1.25 -17.59 -7.24
C GLY A 244 2.40 -18.58 -7.13
N LEU A 245 2.67 -19.02 -5.90
CA LEU A 245 3.76 -19.94 -5.57
C LEU A 245 3.38 -20.84 -4.40
N ASP A 246 3.71 -22.13 -4.52
CA ASP A 246 3.82 -23.03 -3.38
C ASP A 246 4.95 -24.05 -3.55
N VAL A 247 5.39 -24.67 -2.46
CA VAL A 247 6.50 -25.63 -2.42
C VAL A 247 6.10 -26.87 -1.64
N GLY A 248 6.36 -28.04 -2.22
CA GLY A 248 6.14 -29.33 -1.59
C GLY A 248 6.42 -30.50 -2.51
N ASP A 249 6.69 -31.67 -1.92
CA ASP A 249 6.76 -32.95 -2.62
C ASP A 249 5.41 -33.31 -3.25
N VAL A 250 5.29 -33.11 -4.57
CA VAL A 250 4.05 -33.35 -5.35
C VAL A 250 4.18 -34.55 -6.28
N ASN A 251 5.38 -35.13 -6.39
CA ASN A 251 5.65 -36.31 -7.20
C ASN A 251 5.86 -37.59 -6.36
N GLY A 252 5.98 -37.47 -5.03
CA GLY A 252 6.15 -38.55 -4.07
C GLY A 252 7.58 -39.10 -3.96
N ASP A 253 8.60 -38.39 -4.44
CA ASP A 253 10.01 -38.82 -4.42
C ASP A 253 10.77 -38.41 -3.15
N GLY A 254 10.11 -37.67 -2.24
CA GLY A 254 10.68 -37.17 -0.99
C GLY A 254 11.42 -35.84 -1.12
N LEU A 255 11.52 -35.26 -2.32
CA LEU A 255 12.04 -33.92 -2.55
C LEU A 255 10.89 -32.95 -2.85
N ASN A 256 11.02 -31.72 -2.38
CA ASN A 256 10.08 -30.66 -2.65
C ASN A 256 10.27 -30.11 -4.07
N GLU A 257 9.18 -30.01 -4.80
CA GLU A 257 9.09 -29.21 -6.02
C GLU A 257 8.61 -27.78 -5.72
N ILE A 258 8.95 -26.88 -6.61
CA ILE A 258 8.46 -25.51 -6.63
C ILE A 258 7.39 -25.40 -7.71
N VAL A 259 6.15 -25.13 -7.28
CA VAL A 259 5.03 -24.93 -8.19
C VAL A 259 4.71 -23.44 -8.26
N VAL A 260 4.77 -22.89 -9.47
CA VAL A 260 4.40 -21.50 -9.73
C VAL A 260 3.37 -21.41 -10.85
N ILE A 261 2.53 -20.40 -10.79
CA ILE A 261 1.55 -20.10 -11.83
C ILE A 261 1.82 -18.75 -12.46
N ASP A 262 1.56 -18.62 -13.76
CA ASP A 262 1.31 -17.33 -14.40
C ASP A 262 -0.21 -17.14 -14.62
N GLU A 263 -0.62 -16.35 -15.61
CA GLU A 263 -2.03 -16.10 -15.90
C GLU A 263 -2.80 -17.36 -16.32
N ASN A 264 -2.17 -18.32 -17.00
CA ASN A 264 -2.85 -19.48 -17.57
C ASN A 264 -2.02 -20.77 -17.62
N SER A 265 -0.85 -20.79 -16.99
CA SER A 265 0.06 -21.92 -16.98
C SER A 265 0.53 -22.26 -15.59
N VAL A 266 0.61 -23.55 -15.30
CA VAL A 266 1.27 -24.12 -14.12
C VAL A 266 2.67 -24.58 -14.54
N TYR A 267 3.67 -24.21 -13.76
CA TYR A 267 5.05 -24.66 -13.91
C TYR A 267 5.46 -25.42 -12.66
N ILE A 268 6.07 -26.58 -12.86
CA ILE A 268 6.56 -27.44 -11.79
C ILE A 268 8.06 -27.57 -11.98
N TYR A 269 8.81 -27.03 -11.04
CA TYR A 269 10.27 -27.01 -11.05
C TYR A 269 10.82 -27.85 -9.91
N GLN A 270 12.03 -28.38 -10.10
CA GLN A 270 12.86 -28.89 -9.01
C GLN A 270 14.14 -28.06 -8.94
N ARG A 271 14.52 -27.62 -7.74
CA ARG A 271 15.77 -26.86 -7.57
C ARG A 271 16.96 -27.82 -7.73
N LYS A 272 17.90 -27.45 -8.61
CA LYS A 272 19.17 -28.17 -8.83
C LYS A 272 20.32 -27.18 -8.75
N GLY A 273 20.95 -27.10 -7.58
CA GLY A 273 21.98 -26.09 -7.30
C GLY A 273 21.40 -24.67 -7.36
N ASN A 274 21.84 -23.88 -8.34
CA ASN A 274 21.36 -22.51 -8.55
C ASN A 274 20.19 -22.39 -9.53
N ASP A 275 19.85 -23.46 -10.25
CA ASP A 275 18.84 -23.42 -11.30
C ASP A 275 17.55 -24.13 -10.87
N CYS A 276 16.42 -23.66 -11.40
CA CYS A 276 15.14 -24.37 -11.38
C CYS A 276 15.02 -25.23 -12.64
N LEU A 277 15.15 -26.54 -12.51
CA LEU A 277 14.88 -27.46 -13.62
C LEU A 277 13.38 -27.59 -13.82
N LEU A 278 12.87 -27.23 -15.00
CA LEU A 278 11.47 -27.41 -15.35
C LEU A 278 11.16 -28.90 -15.54
N LEU A 279 10.32 -29.47 -14.68
CA LEU A 279 9.84 -30.84 -14.80
C LEU A 279 8.65 -30.91 -15.76
N GLN A 280 7.66 -30.02 -15.57
CA GLN A 280 6.47 -29.98 -16.42
C GLN A 280 5.89 -28.56 -16.49
N LYS A 281 5.36 -28.20 -17.66
CA LYS A 281 4.53 -27.00 -17.87
C LYS A 281 3.17 -27.44 -18.41
N ILE A 282 2.10 -26.93 -17.80
CA ILE A 282 0.72 -27.22 -18.19
C ILE A 282 0.05 -25.88 -18.51
N SER A 283 -0.32 -25.67 -19.78
CA SER A 283 -0.86 -24.40 -20.27
C SER A 283 -2.31 -24.51 -20.71
N TYR A 284 -3.06 -23.44 -20.49
CA TYR A 284 -4.48 -23.34 -20.81
C TYR A 284 -4.78 -22.15 -21.74
N GLY A 285 -6.03 -22.05 -22.19
CA GLY A 285 -6.46 -21.00 -23.11
C GLY A 285 -6.45 -19.59 -22.49
N LYS A 286 -6.47 -18.56 -23.34
CA LYS A 286 -6.37 -17.13 -22.99
C LYS A 286 -7.47 -16.55 -22.09
N TYR A 287 -8.54 -17.30 -21.84
CA TYR A 287 -9.65 -16.85 -20.98
C TYR A 287 -9.48 -17.26 -19.52
N ASN A 288 -8.50 -18.12 -19.24
CA ASN A 288 -8.16 -18.52 -17.88
C ASN A 288 -7.37 -17.41 -17.20
N ASN A 289 -7.66 -17.21 -15.92
CA ASN A 289 -6.95 -16.31 -15.05
C ASN A 289 -6.71 -17.08 -13.74
N PHE A 290 -5.52 -17.67 -13.61
CA PHE A 290 -5.13 -18.34 -12.39
C PHE A 290 -4.86 -17.30 -11.31
N VAL A 291 -5.56 -17.44 -10.20
CA VAL A 291 -5.59 -16.45 -9.10
C VAL A 291 -4.92 -16.95 -7.82
N GLY A 292 -4.63 -18.25 -7.74
CA GLY A 292 -3.89 -18.85 -6.64
C GLY A 292 -3.49 -20.29 -6.95
N VAL A 293 -2.40 -20.73 -6.31
CA VAL A 293 -1.95 -22.12 -6.29
C VAL A 293 -1.53 -22.46 -4.86
N ASP A 294 -1.91 -23.65 -4.40
CA ASP A 294 -1.50 -24.19 -3.11
C ASP A 294 -1.34 -25.72 -3.23
N ILE A 295 -0.56 -26.31 -2.33
CA ILE A 295 -0.21 -27.73 -2.30
C ILE A 295 -0.66 -28.33 -0.97
N ALA A 296 -1.44 -29.40 -1.02
CA ALA A 296 -1.82 -30.20 0.13
C ALA A 296 -2.26 -31.60 -0.30
N ASP A 297 -2.18 -32.58 0.61
CA ASP A 297 -2.78 -33.90 0.44
C ASP A 297 -4.24 -33.85 0.90
N LEU A 298 -5.16 -33.63 -0.03
CA LEU A 298 -6.60 -33.46 0.23
C LEU A 298 -7.32 -34.80 0.32
N ASN A 299 -6.89 -35.77 -0.48
CA ASN A 299 -7.53 -37.07 -0.55
C ASN A 299 -6.93 -38.10 0.43
N ASN A 300 -5.88 -37.72 1.16
CA ASN A 300 -5.15 -38.50 2.17
C ASN A 300 -4.51 -39.78 1.59
N ASN A 301 -4.01 -39.72 0.35
CA ASN A 301 -3.31 -40.85 -0.29
C ASN A 301 -1.77 -40.79 -0.12
N GLY A 302 -1.24 -39.76 0.52
CA GLY A 302 0.19 -39.56 0.75
C GLY A 302 0.94 -38.83 -0.38
N VAL A 303 0.29 -38.52 -1.49
CA VAL A 303 0.82 -37.68 -2.58
C VAL A 303 0.14 -36.32 -2.49
N LYS A 304 0.92 -35.24 -2.32
CA LYS A 304 0.32 -33.90 -2.24
C LYS A 304 -0.18 -33.49 -3.63
N GLU A 305 -1.40 -32.98 -3.69
CA GLU A 305 -1.97 -32.46 -4.93
C GLU A 305 -1.69 -30.97 -5.10
N ILE A 306 -1.65 -30.53 -6.36
CA ILE A 306 -1.56 -29.13 -6.74
C ILE A 306 -2.97 -28.61 -6.99
N ILE A 307 -3.39 -27.63 -6.19
CA ILE A 307 -4.72 -27.03 -6.24
C ILE A 307 -4.59 -25.69 -6.95
N VAL A 308 -5.25 -25.55 -8.10
CA VAL A 308 -5.20 -24.31 -8.89
C VAL A 308 -6.55 -23.63 -8.86
N SER A 309 -6.57 -22.42 -8.31
CA SER A 309 -7.75 -21.55 -8.34
C SER A 309 -7.79 -20.78 -9.64
N ASN A 310 -8.86 -20.97 -10.41
CA ASN A 310 -8.99 -20.41 -11.75
C ASN A 310 -10.32 -19.68 -11.92
N VAL A 311 -10.23 -18.46 -12.43
CA VAL A 311 -11.39 -17.67 -12.86
C VAL A 311 -11.33 -17.57 -14.38
N VAL A 312 -12.36 -18.08 -15.04
CA VAL A 312 -12.55 -17.89 -16.48
C VAL A 312 -13.34 -16.60 -16.67
N SER A 313 -12.70 -15.59 -17.22
CA SER A 313 -13.27 -14.26 -17.42
C SER A 313 -13.58 -14.02 -18.90
N LYS A 314 -14.83 -13.66 -19.20
CA LYS A 314 -15.27 -13.24 -20.54
C LYS A 314 -15.75 -11.80 -20.49
N ARG A 315 -14.94 -10.89 -21.03
CA ARG A 315 -15.26 -9.47 -21.17
C ARG A 315 -16.09 -9.22 -22.42
N GLY A 316 -17.23 -8.55 -22.25
CA GLY A 316 -18.02 -7.93 -23.29
C GLY A 316 -17.92 -6.40 -23.25
N PRO A 317 -18.67 -5.68 -24.11
CA PRO A 317 -18.62 -4.22 -24.15
C PRO A 317 -18.99 -3.56 -22.81
N ASN A 318 -20.01 -4.09 -22.13
CA ASN A 318 -20.59 -3.57 -20.88
C ASN A 318 -20.91 -4.72 -19.93
N SER A 319 -20.03 -5.71 -19.84
CA SER A 319 -20.22 -6.90 -18.99
C SER A 319 -18.91 -7.64 -18.79
N VAL A 320 -18.69 -8.22 -17.61
CA VAL A 320 -17.68 -9.24 -17.39
C VAL A 320 -18.37 -10.45 -16.77
N PHE A 321 -18.26 -11.60 -17.43
CA PHE A 321 -18.75 -12.86 -16.90
C PHE A 321 -17.58 -13.63 -16.31
N ASN A 322 -17.58 -13.79 -14.98
CA ASN A 322 -16.61 -14.59 -14.26
C ASN A 322 -17.23 -15.94 -13.90
N THR A 323 -16.54 -17.02 -14.20
CA THR A 323 -16.90 -18.38 -13.78
C THR A 323 -15.69 -19.01 -13.10
N VAL A 324 -15.89 -19.58 -11.91
CA VAL A 324 -14.82 -20.33 -11.25
C VAL A 324 -14.75 -21.72 -11.89
N ASP A 325 -13.58 -22.07 -12.39
CA ASP A 325 -13.27 -23.36 -13.03
C ASP A 325 -11.93 -23.88 -12.50
N SER A 326 -11.87 -23.99 -11.17
CA SER A 326 -10.69 -24.48 -10.47
C SER A 326 -10.50 -25.97 -10.71
N PHE A 327 -9.26 -26.43 -10.55
CA PHE A 327 -8.89 -27.82 -10.81
C PHE A 327 -7.76 -28.29 -9.90
N ILE A 328 -7.64 -29.62 -9.78
CA ILE A 328 -6.65 -30.28 -8.94
C ILE A 328 -5.83 -31.24 -9.81
N LEU A 329 -4.51 -31.13 -9.70
CA LEU A 329 -3.54 -31.99 -10.37
C LEU A 329 -2.88 -32.92 -9.36
N GLU A 330 -2.65 -34.17 -9.75
CA GLU A 330 -1.95 -35.16 -8.94
C GLU A 330 -0.94 -35.88 -9.83
N TRP A 331 0.18 -36.31 -9.24
CA TRP A 331 1.15 -37.15 -9.94
C TRP A 331 0.65 -38.59 -10.05
N LYS A 332 0.46 -39.06 -11.28
CA LYS A 332 0.09 -40.46 -11.59
C LYS A 332 0.88 -40.97 -12.78
N ASP A 333 1.37 -42.19 -12.66
CA ASP A 333 1.99 -42.92 -13.78
C ASP A 333 3.09 -42.11 -14.50
N GLY A 334 3.89 -41.37 -13.73
CA GLY A 334 5.03 -40.60 -14.25
C GLY A 334 4.67 -39.24 -14.87
N LYS A 335 3.46 -38.70 -14.64
CA LYS A 335 3.05 -37.37 -15.11
C LYS A 335 2.02 -36.72 -14.19
N PHE A 336 1.92 -35.39 -14.24
CA PHE A 336 0.82 -34.69 -13.58
C PHE A 336 -0.46 -34.80 -14.42
N VAL A 337 -1.51 -35.35 -13.80
CA VAL A 337 -2.84 -35.51 -14.41
C VAL A 337 -3.88 -34.74 -13.61
N LYS A 338 -4.95 -34.33 -14.28
CA LYS A 338 -6.08 -33.70 -13.61
C LYS A 338 -6.98 -34.75 -12.98
N ILE A 339 -7.18 -34.66 -11.66
CA ILE A 339 -8.05 -35.57 -10.90
C ILE A 339 -9.42 -34.95 -10.57
N ALA A 340 -9.54 -33.62 -10.67
CA ALA A 340 -10.81 -32.90 -10.64
C ALA A 340 -10.72 -31.58 -11.44
N ASP A 341 -11.79 -31.21 -12.13
CA ASP A 341 -12.03 -29.91 -12.78
C ASP A 341 -13.46 -29.42 -12.56
N ASN A 342 -13.77 -28.23 -13.11
CA ASN A 342 -15.08 -27.60 -13.03
C ASN A 342 -15.49 -27.38 -11.58
N LEU A 343 -14.49 -27.17 -10.71
CA LEU A 343 -14.71 -26.94 -9.29
C LEU A 343 -15.15 -25.48 -9.10
N PRO A 344 -16.34 -25.23 -8.53
CA PRO A 344 -16.91 -23.88 -8.42
C PRO A 344 -16.29 -23.04 -7.29
N TRP A 345 -15.18 -23.49 -6.70
CA TRP A 345 -14.54 -22.85 -5.55
C TRP A 345 -13.17 -22.29 -5.91
N LEU A 346 -12.90 -21.09 -5.43
CA LEU A 346 -11.54 -20.63 -5.20
C LEU A 346 -11.02 -21.34 -3.95
N PHE A 347 -9.75 -21.69 -3.95
CA PHE A 347 -9.10 -22.46 -2.89
C PHE A 347 -7.98 -21.68 -2.23
N ARG A 348 -7.75 -21.99 -0.96
CA ARG A 348 -6.56 -21.58 -0.22
C ARG A 348 -6.18 -22.62 0.82
N VAL A 349 -4.91 -22.97 0.93
CA VAL A 349 -4.42 -23.81 2.04
C VAL A 349 -3.82 -22.92 3.11
N ILE A 350 -4.23 -23.12 4.36
CA ILE A 350 -3.67 -22.42 5.52
C ILE A 350 -3.24 -23.42 6.59
N ASP A 351 -2.16 -23.12 7.30
CA ASP A 351 -1.80 -23.79 8.56
C ASP A 351 -2.40 -22.98 9.71
N SER A 352 -3.48 -23.51 10.29
CA SER A 352 -4.21 -22.86 11.38
C SER A 352 -3.82 -23.40 12.74
N LYS A 353 -3.94 -22.58 13.78
CA LYS A 353 -3.74 -23.01 15.17
C LYS A 353 -4.97 -22.68 16.02
N PRO A 354 -5.60 -23.68 16.69
CA PRO A 354 -5.18 -25.08 16.84
C PRO A 354 -5.67 -26.04 15.73
N GLY A 355 -6.30 -25.54 14.66
CA GLY A 355 -6.99 -26.38 13.66
C GLY A 355 -6.12 -27.22 12.73
N GLY A 356 -4.81 -27.00 12.68
CA GLY A 356 -3.89 -27.65 11.74
C GLY A 356 -4.08 -27.16 10.29
N ILE A 357 -3.63 -27.97 9.32
CA ILE A 357 -3.80 -27.67 7.90
C ILE A 357 -5.29 -27.68 7.54
N ARG A 358 -5.76 -26.60 6.89
CA ARG A 358 -7.11 -26.47 6.35
C ARG A 358 -7.06 -26.09 4.89
N VAL A 359 -7.99 -26.64 4.13
CA VAL A 359 -8.23 -26.26 2.74
C VAL A 359 -9.51 -25.44 2.72
N LEU A 360 -9.38 -24.15 2.48
CA LEU A 360 -10.51 -23.23 2.42
C LEU A 360 -11.09 -23.21 1.01
N GLY A 361 -12.40 -23.11 0.91
CA GLY A 361 -13.14 -22.94 -0.33
C GLY A 361 -14.10 -21.77 -0.27
N GLN A 362 -14.10 -20.95 -1.32
CA GLN A 362 -15.00 -19.80 -1.45
C GLN A 362 -15.50 -19.67 -2.89
N LYS A 363 -16.82 -19.54 -3.08
CA LYS A 363 -17.42 -19.28 -4.40
C LYS A 363 -17.26 -17.79 -4.75
N ILE A 364 -17.37 -17.44 -6.04
CA ILE A 364 -17.47 -16.04 -6.44
C ILE A 364 -18.93 -15.57 -6.31
N GLY A 365 -19.15 -14.43 -5.65
CA GLY A 365 -20.45 -13.78 -5.53
C GLY A 365 -20.92 -13.06 -6.81
N VAL A 366 -22.23 -12.83 -6.93
CA VAL A 366 -22.84 -12.19 -8.11
C VAL A 366 -22.59 -10.67 -8.18
N GLY A 367 -22.53 -10.01 -7.02
CA GLY A 367 -22.23 -8.56 -6.93
C GLY A 367 -20.73 -8.31 -6.70
N ARG A 368 -20.23 -8.71 -5.52
CA ARG A 368 -18.81 -8.65 -5.18
C ARG A 368 -18.23 -10.07 -5.11
N PRO A 369 -17.00 -10.31 -5.61
CA PRO A 369 -16.44 -11.66 -5.67
C PRO A 369 -16.41 -12.41 -4.34
N PHE A 370 -16.15 -11.71 -3.23
CA PHE A 370 -15.94 -12.35 -1.92
C PHE A 370 -17.11 -12.18 -0.93
N GLU A 371 -18.30 -11.84 -1.42
CA GLU A 371 -19.52 -11.76 -0.59
C GLU A 371 -20.21 -13.13 -0.36
N THR A 372 -19.42 -14.21 -0.37
CA THR A 372 -19.91 -15.56 -0.06
C THR A 372 -19.26 -16.11 1.21
N LEU A 373 -19.86 -17.17 1.74
CA LEU A 373 -19.33 -17.89 2.90
C LEU A 373 -18.07 -18.69 2.53
N ILE A 374 -17.21 -18.89 3.53
CA ILE A 374 -15.99 -19.69 3.42
C ILE A 374 -16.23 -21.02 4.14
N HIS A 375 -15.85 -22.12 3.49
CA HIS A 375 -15.99 -23.47 4.02
C HIS A 375 -14.63 -24.15 4.08
N ASP A 376 -14.48 -25.09 5.02
CA ASP A 376 -13.49 -26.16 4.87
C ASP A 376 -13.87 -27.01 3.65
N MET A 377 -12.89 -27.42 2.86
CA MET A 377 -13.06 -28.30 1.71
C MET A 377 -12.59 -29.69 2.08
N VAL A 378 -13.40 -30.69 1.75
CA VAL A 378 -13.14 -32.09 2.11
C VAL A 378 -13.24 -32.99 0.89
N TRP A 379 -12.42 -34.03 0.86
CA TRP A 379 -12.59 -35.15 -0.06
C TRP A 379 -13.48 -36.21 0.60
N SER A 380 -14.67 -36.43 0.05
CA SER A 380 -15.63 -37.41 0.56
C SER A 380 -16.42 -38.03 -0.58
N GLY A 381 -16.67 -39.34 -0.50
CA GLY A 381 -17.39 -40.06 -1.55
C GLY A 381 -16.72 -39.99 -2.94
N GLY A 382 -15.39 -39.85 -2.97
CA GLY A 382 -14.61 -39.75 -4.22
C GLY A 382 -14.75 -38.40 -4.93
N LYS A 383 -15.20 -37.34 -4.24
CA LYS A 383 -15.35 -36.00 -4.79
C LYS A 383 -14.94 -34.93 -3.77
N TYR A 384 -14.51 -33.78 -4.27
CA TYR A 384 -14.32 -32.58 -3.46
C TYR A 384 -15.66 -31.91 -3.19
N GLN A 385 -15.93 -31.56 -1.94
CA GLN A 385 -17.18 -30.95 -1.51
C GLN A 385 -16.99 -29.98 -0.35
N GLU A 386 -17.96 -29.07 -0.16
CA GLU A 386 -18.03 -28.19 1.00
C GLU A 386 -18.21 -29.02 2.28
N GLY A 387 -17.34 -28.78 3.24
CA GLY A 387 -17.41 -29.31 4.60
C GLY A 387 -17.98 -28.27 5.56
N LYS A 388 -17.31 -28.07 6.70
CA LYS A 388 -17.77 -27.15 7.74
C LYS A 388 -17.75 -25.70 7.23
N GLN A 389 -18.85 -24.99 7.39
CA GLN A 389 -18.87 -23.54 7.22
C GLN A 389 -18.08 -22.87 8.35
N LEU A 390 -17.12 -22.01 7.99
CA LEU A 390 -16.34 -21.26 8.96
C LEU A 390 -17.09 -20.00 9.40
N ARG A 391 -16.98 -19.68 10.69
CA ARG A 391 -17.61 -18.50 11.31
C ARG A 391 -16.75 -17.27 11.10
N ILE A 392 -16.62 -16.88 9.83
CA ILE A 392 -15.81 -15.76 9.36
C ILE A 392 -16.74 -14.65 8.85
N PRO A 393 -16.45 -13.36 9.14
CA PRO A 393 -17.25 -12.27 8.61
C PRO A 393 -17.46 -12.36 7.10
N ARG A 394 -18.72 -12.42 6.66
CA ARG A 394 -19.06 -12.44 5.22
C ARG A 394 -18.57 -11.16 4.55
N GLY A 395 -17.79 -11.31 3.46
CA GLY A 395 -17.15 -10.22 2.74
C GLY A 395 -15.61 -10.29 2.74
N LEU A 396 -15.02 -11.12 3.60
CA LEU A 396 -13.58 -11.40 3.59
C LEU A 396 -13.20 -12.36 2.45
N SER A 397 -12.03 -12.14 1.87
CA SER A 397 -11.43 -13.00 0.83
C SER A 397 -10.51 -14.05 1.45
N ILE A 398 -10.53 -15.28 0.93
CA ILE A 398 -9.58 -16.33 1.33
C ILE A 398 -8.11 -16.00 1.01
N TYR A 399 -7.81 -15.10 0.06
CA TYR A 399 -6.42 -14.81 -0.33
C TYR A 399 -5.66 -13.91 0.64
N GLY A 400 -6.39 -13.08 1.37
CA GLY A 400 -5.86 -12.17 2.39
C GLY A 400 -6.21 -12.58 3.81
N LEU A 401 -6.42 -13.87 4.08
CA LEU A 401 -6.93 -14.38 5.35
C LEU A 401 -6.09 -15.56 5.85
N THR A 402 -5.86 -15.59 7.17
CA THR A 402 -5.35 -16.76 7.89
C THR A 402 -6.05 -16.87 9.25
N LEU A 403 -5.95 -18.05 9.87
CA LEU A 403 -6.53 -18.34 11.18
C LEU A 403 -5.43 -18.79 12.12
N ASP A 404 -5.26 -18.11 13.25
CA ASP A 404 -4.27 -18.51 14.26
C ASP A 404 -4.69 -18.01 15.64
N ASN A 405 -4.20 -18.65 16.69
CA ASN A 405 -4.43 -18.17 18.05
C ASN A 405 -3.44 -17.07 18.47
N LEU A 406 -2.40 -16.81 17.66
CA LEU A 406 -1.33 -15.83 17.91
C LEU A 406 -0.61 -16.09 19.25
N GLY A 407 -0.48 -17.37 19.60
CA GLY A 407 0.21 -17.82 20.81
C GLY A 407 -0.64 -17.86 22.08
N ASP A 408 -1.89 -17.38 22.08
CA ASP A 408 -2.77 -17.49 23.26
C ASP A 408 -4.29 -17.39 22.92
N GLY A 409 -5.11 -18.11 23.69
CA GLY A 409 -6.56 -18.06 23.62
C GLY A 409 -7.18 -18.75 22.40
N PRO A 410 -8.43 -18.42 22.05
CA PRO A 410 -9.11 -19.01 20.91
C PRO A 410 -8.47 -18.58 19.58
N GLU A 411 -8.74 -19.38 18.54
CA GLU A 411 -8.42 -19.07 17.14
C GLU A 411 -9.06 -17.73 16.76
N LYS A 412 -8.28 -16.89 16.06
CA LYS A 412 -8.68 -15.58 15.59
C LYS A 412 -8.63 -15.56 14.08
N ILE A 413 -9.40 -14.65 13.49
CA ILE A 413 -9.38 -14.40 12.07
C ILE A 413 -8.46 -13.22 11.83
N ILE A 414 -7.38 -13.44 11.10
CA ILE A 414 -6.43 -12.41 10.71
C ILE A 414 -6.61 -12.17 9.22
N SER A 415 -6.91 -10.94 8.82
CA SER A 415 -7.10 -10.63 7.41
C SER A 415 -6.62 -9.25 7.01
N PHE A 416 -6.39 -9.06 5.72
CA PHE A 416 -6.31 -7.71 5.15
C PHE A 416 -7.71 -7.12 4.96
N SER A 417 -7.80 -5.81 5.15
CA SER A 417 -8.94 -5.00 4.70
C SER A 417 -8.81 -4.64 3.22
N GLU A 418 -9.86 -4.03 2.66
CA GLU A 418 -9.86 -3.51 1.28
C GLU A 418 -8.74 -2.48 1.02
N TYR A 419 -8.27 -1.81 2.08
CA TYR A 419 -7.18 -0.83 2.03
C TYR A 419 -5.84 -1.38 2.54
N ASP A 420 -5.68 -2.70 2.57
CA ASP A 420 -4.47 -3.42 2.96
C ASP A 420 -4.00 -3.20 4.42
N TYR A 421 -4.85 -2.67 5.30
CA TYR A 421 -4.63 -2.73 6.75
C TYR A 421 -4.82 -4.16 7.24
N LEU A 422 -3.97 -4.59 8.16
CA LEU A 422 -4.08 -5.88 8.83
C LEU A 422 -5.11 -5.76 9.97
N CYS A 423 -6.11 -6.62 9.95
CA CYS A 423 -7.22 -6.64 10.89
C CYS A 423 -7.31 -7.99 11.60
N ILE A 424 -7.77 -7.97 12.85
CA ILE A 424 -7.98 -9.17 13.65
C ILE A 424 -9.42 -9.17 14.17
N TYR A 425 -10.08 -10.32 14.03
CA TYR A 425 -11.46 -10.53 14.45
C TYR A 425 -11.60 -11.79 15.30
N GLN A 426 -12.64 -11.82 16.14
CA GLN A 426 -13.19 -13.05 16.70
C GLN A 426 -14.08 -13.75 15.67
N GLU A 427 -14.25 -15.06 15.82
CA GLU A 427 -15.23 -15.83 15.05
C GLU A 427 -16.64 -15.24 15.17
N THR A 428 -17.31 -15.07 14.03
CA THR A 428 -18.65 -14.49 13.97
C THR A 428 -19.35 -14.81 12.66
N ASP A 429 -20.68 -14.84 12.71
CA ASP A 429 -21.55 -15.02 11.55
C ASP A 429 -22.06 -13.67 10.99
N LYS A 430 -21.65 -12.55 11.61
CA LYS A 430 -21.98 -11.19 11.16
C LYS A 430 -21.27 -10.87 9.84
N SER A 431 -21.88 -10.03 9.00
CA SER A 431 -21.18 -9.48 7.82
C SER A 431 -20.03 -8.56 8.22
N LEU A 432 -19.01 -8.45 7.37
CA LEU A 432 -17.85 -7.56 7.58
C LEU A 432 -18.28 -6.11 7.91
N ASN A 433 -19.25 -5.56 7.18
CA ASN A 433 -19.79 -4.20 7.40
C ASN A 433 -20.39 -4.02 8.81
N ALA A 434 -21.02 -5.06 9.36
CA ALA A 434 -21.59 -5.01 10.71
C ALA A 434 -20.49 -5.08 11.77
N VAL A 435 -19.44 -5.88 11.53
CA VAL A 435 -18.29 -6.02 12.43
C VAL A 435 -17.44 -4.75 12.44
N GLN A 436 -17.30 -4.08 11.29
CA GLN A 436 -16.54 -2.83 11.14
C GLN A 436 -17.41 -1.58 11.25
N SER A 437 -18.59 -1.68 11.86
CA SER A 437 -19.49 -0.53 11.98
C SER A 437 -18.88 0.61 12.81
N MET A 438 -19.30 1.85 12.53
CA MET A 438 -18.82 3.05 13.25
C MET A 438 -19.09 3.03 14.76
N LEU A 439 -20.09 2.26 15.21
CA LEU A 439 -20.40 2.08 16.63
C LEU A 439 -19.44 1.09 17.33
N GLY A 440 -18.55 0.45 16.56
CA GLY A 440 -17.71 -0.64 17.01
C GLY A 440 -18.46 -1.96 17.12
N SER A 441 -17.73 -3.06 17.06
CA SER A 441 -18.24 -4.41 17.33
C SER A 441 -17.23 -5.16 18.18
N LYS A 442 -17.69 -5.91 19.19
CA LYS A 442 -16.80 -6.70 20.07
C LYS A 442 -15.97 -7.74 19.32
N GLU A 443 -16.45 -8.18 18.15
CA GLU A 443 -15.78 -9.14 17.30
C GLU A 443 -14.64 -8.51 16.49
N PHE A 444 -14.54 -7.18 16.42
CA PHE A 444 -13.41 -6.48 15.81
C PHE A 444 -12.39 -6.15 16.90
N LEU A 445 -11.24 -6.82 16.86
CA LEU A 445 -10.25 -6.76 17.93
C LEU A 445 -9.15 -5.72 17.66
N TYR A 446 -8.70 -5.63 16.41
CA TYR A 446 -7.54 -4.81 16.08
C TYR A 446 -7.52 -4.44 14.60
N ARG A 447 -6.90 -3.30 14.32
CA ARG A 447 -6.47 -2.85 13.00
C ARG A 447 -5.09 -2.21 13.11
N SER A 448 -4.18 -2.54 12.20
CA SER A 448 -2.87 -1.93 12.13
C SER A 448 -2.92 -0.45 11.76
N ASP A 449 -1.92 0.32 12.19
CA ASP A 449 -1.74 1.70 11.76
C ASP A 449 -1.08 1.78 10.37
N ASP A 450 -0.22 0.82 10.07
CA ASP A 450 0.42 0.66 8.78
C ASP A 450 -0.43 -0.18 7.81
N VAL A 451 -0.23 0.08 6.52
CA VAL A 451 -0.69 -0.80 5.44
C VAL A 451 0.44 -1.74 5.02
N PHE A 452 0.06 -2.98 4.73
CA PHE A 452 0.94 -4.01 4.18
C PHE A 452 0.38 -4.44 2.82
N GLY A 453 0.64 -5.66 2.39
CA GLY A 453 0.14 -6.23 1.16
C GLY A 453 0.57 -5.46 -0.09
N GLY A 454 -0.41 -5.13 -0.93
CA GLY A 454 -0.18 -4.59 -2.26
C GLY A 454 0.01 -5.69 -3.29
N THR A 455 -0.91 -5.79 -4.24
CA THR A 455 -0.96 -6.85 -5.26
C THR A 455 -1.37 -6.30 -6.61
N ASN A 456 -0.92 -6.95 -7.68
CA ASN A 456 -1.38 -6.72 -9.05
C ASN A 456 -2.37 -7.78 -9.53
N SER A 457 -2.67 -8.79 -8.71
CA SER A 457 -3.70 -9.78 -8.98
C SER A 457 -5.08 -9.23 -8.64
N TYR A 458 -6.03 -9.35 -9.56
CA TYR A 458 -7.41 -8.90 -9.37
C TYR A 458 -8.39 -9.77 -10.16
N ILE A 459 -9.66 -9.66 -9.78
CA ILE A 459 -10.81 -10.13 -10.56
C ILE A 459 -11.52 -8.88 -11.09
N GLU A 460 -11.57 -8.72 -12.42
CA GLU A 460 -12.31 -7.63 -13.07
C GLU A 460 -13.81 -7.92 -12.98
N SER A 461 -14.60 -6.90 -12.70
CA SER A 461 -16.06 -6.97 -12.66
C SER A 461 -16.67 -5.76 -13.39
N TYR A 462 -17.94 -5.85 -13.75
CA TYR A 462 -18.70 -4.75 -14.35
C TYR A 462 -19.96 -4.51 -13.52
N GLY A 463 -20.10 -3.32 -12.96
CA GLY A 463 -21.15 -3.01 -11.99
C GLY A 463 -20.89 -1.69 -11.26
N GLU A 464 -21.67 -1.46 -10.20
CA GLU A 464 -21.39 -0.37 -9.26
C GLU A 464 -20.29 -0.83 -8.29
N ASP A 465 -19.13 -0.19 -8.31
CA ASP A 465 -18.05 -0.49 -7.37
C ASP A 465 -18.46 -0.15 -5.92
N MET A 466 -19.16 0.98 -5.74
CA MET A 466 -19.85 1.34 -4.50
C MET A 466 -21.30 1.69 -4.81
N VAL A 467 -22.20 1.42 -3.87
CA VAL A 467 -23.63 1.71 -4.02
C VAL A 467 -23.82 3.19 -4.38
N GLY A 468 -24.47 3.44 -5.53
CA GLY A 468 -24.73 4.79 -6.03
C GLY A 468 -23.62 5.39 -6.90
N ASN A 469 -22.54 4.67 -7.16
CA ASN A 469 -21.58 5.04 -8.21
C ASN A 469 -22.12 4.65 -9.60
N ASP A 470 -21.55 5.25 -10.64
CA ASP A 470 -21.81 4.83 -12.02
C ASP A 470 -21.37 3.38 -12.26
N VAL A 471 -22.14 2.67 -13.07
CA VAL A 471 -21.80 1.32 -13.52
C VAL A 471 -20.58 1.38 -14.43
N THR A 472 -19.49 0.74 -14.03
CA THR A 472 -18.22 0.73 -14.77
C THR A 472 -17.47 -0.58 -14.56
N PHE A 473 -16.37 -0.76 -15.30
CA PHE A 473 -15.38 -1.79 -15.00
C PHE A 473 -14.62 -1.39 -13.74
N TYR A 474 -14.51 -2.33 -12.79
CA TYR A 474 -13.72 -2.17 -11.58
C TYR A 474 -12.96 -3.46 -11.26
N ASN A 475 -11.89 -3.33 -10.46
CA ASN A 475 -11.00 -4.43 -10.10
C ASN A 475 -11.10 -4.73 -8.61
N THR A 476 -11.50 -5.96 -8.26
CA THR A 476 -11.36 -6.46 -6.89
C THR A 476 -9.98 -7.10 -6.75
N TYR A 477 -9.07 -6.41 -6.07
CA TYR A 477 -7.69 -6.88 -5.86
C TYR A 477 -7.65 -8.05 -4.86
N LEU A 478 -6.79 -9.02 -5.13
CA LEU A 478 -6.56 -10.19 -4.29
C LEU A 478 -5.40 -9.93 -3.35
N ASN A 479 -5.67 -9.69 -2.07
CA ASN A 479 -4.61 -9.39 -1.11
C ASN A 479 -3.53 -10.49 -1.09
N SER A 480 -2.30 -10.10 -0.76
CA SER A 480 -1.23 -11.08 -0.52
C SER A 480 -1.57 -11.95 0.68
N ARG A 481 -0.89 -13.10 0.78
CA ARG A 481 -1.08 -14.00 1.90
C ARG A 481 -0.59 -13.41 3.23
N ILE A 482 -1.04 -14.02 4.32
CA ILE A 482 -0.58 -13.78 5.69
C ILE A 482 -0.14 -15.13 6.23
N LEU A 483 1.11 -15.27 6.64
CA LEU A 483 1.64 -16.52 7.16
C LEU A 483 1.86 -16.41 8.66
N ALA A 484 1.23 -17.30 9.43
CA ALA A 484 1.53 -17.47 10.84
C ALA A 484 2.60 -18.56 11.00
N TYR A 485 3.76 -18.22 11.53
CA TYR A 485 4.90 -19.13 11.62
C TYR A 485 5.73 -18.89 12.87
N ASP A 486 6.22 -19.97 13.49
CA ASP A 486 7.06 -19.91 14.69
C ASP A 486 8.51 -19.70 14.28
N MET A 487 8.86 -18.42 14.07
CA MET A 487 10.11 -18.03 13.43
C MET A 487 11.34 -18.27 14.31
N ASN A 488 11.16 -18.34 15.63
CA ASN A 488 12.23 -18.52 16.61
C ASN A 488 12.14 -19.85 17.37
N LYS A 489 11.18 -20.72 17.02
CA LYS A 489 10.93 -22.03 17.63
C LYS A 489 10.63 -21.94 19.12
N ASP A 490 9.92 -20.89 19.55
CA ASP A 490 9.54 -20.67 20.95
C ASP A 490 8.11 -21.15 21.29
N GLY A 491 7.39 -21.68 20.30
CA GLY A 491 6.02 -22.17 20.40
C GLY A 491 4.95 -21.12 20.08
N LYS A 492 5.32 -19.83 19.98
CA LYS A 492 4.44 -18.73 19.56
C LYS A 492 4.69 -18.42 18.09
N ARG A 493 3.59 -18.31 17.33
CA ARG A 493 3.66 -17.96 15.91
C ARG A 493 3.61 -16.44 15.76
N GLN A 494 4.49 -15.92 14.92
CA GLN A 494 4.46 -14.54 14.45
C GLN A 494 3.84 -14.47 13.06
N LEU A 495 3.40 -13.28 12.66
CA LEU A 495 2.83 -13.03 11.34
C LEU A 495 3.91 -12.51 10.39
N LEU A 496 4.20 -13.27 9.34
CA LEU A 496 4.99 -12.79 8.20
C LEU A 496 4.05 -12.17 7.16
N VAL A 497 4.18 -10.87 6.93
CA VAL A 497 3.41 -10.10 5.94
C VAL A 497 4.33 -9.43 4.93
N LEU A 498 3.89 -9.40 3.68
CA LEU A 498 4.56 -8.70 2.59
C LEU A 498 4.10 -7.25 2.54
N LYS A 499 4.98 -6.32 2.13
CA LYS A 499 4.65 -4.95 1.75
C LYS A 499 5.30 -4.61 0.41
N ASN A 500 4.49 -4.54 -0.63
CA ASN A 500 4.90 -4.06 -1.95
C ASN A 500 4.79 -2.52 -2.01
N LEU A 501 5.90 -1.88 -2.32
CA LEU A 501 6.09 -0.43 -2.28
C LEU A 501 6.05 0.16 -3.68
N THR A 502 5.36 1.28 -3.82
CA THR A 502 5.29 2.04 -5.07
C THR A 502 6.19 3.26 -5.02
N ALA A 503 6.95 3.52 -6.08
CA ALA A 503 7.76 4.73 -6.20
C ALA A 503 6.93 5.98 -6.59
N SER A 504 5.69 5.80 -7.05
CA SER A 504 4.87 6.90 -7.57
C SER A 504 3.39 6.53 -7.72
N ARG A 505 2.48 7.43 -7.31
CA ARG A 505 1.02 7.33 -7.48
C ARG A 505 0.48 8.14 -8.68
N ILE A 506 1.29 8.35 -9.73
CA ILE A 506 0.95 9.22 -10.88
C ILE A 506 -0.28 8.73 -11.69
N LEU A 507 -0.63 7.44 -11.66
CA LEU A 507 -1.79 6.89 -12.39
C LEU A 507 -2.80 6.25 -11.42
N LYS A 508 -4.03 6.77 -11.41
CA LYS A 508 -5.13 6.34 -10.52
C LYS A 508 -5.47 4.84 -10.65
N ASN A 509 -5.19 4.23 -11.80
CA ASN A 509 -5.68 2.89 -12.17
C ASN A 509 -4.58 1.82 -12.38
N VAL A 510 -3.30 2.14 -12.12
CA VAL A 510 -2.21 1.16 -12.29
C VAL A 510 -1.31 1.15 -11.05
N LYS A 511 -1.40 0.07 -10.26
CA LYS A 511 -0.47 -0.18 -9.15
C LYS A 511 0.88 -0.62 -9.73
N ILE A 512 1.89 0.24 -9.65
CA ILE A 512 3.27 -0.08 -10.05
C ILE A 512 4.11 -0.21 -8.79
N PHE A 513 4.53 -1.44 -8.48
CA PHE A 513 5.35 -1.75 -7.31
C PHE A 513 6.80 -1.91 -7.69
N THR A 514 7.66 -1.02 -7.22
CA THR A 514 9.08 -0.97 -7.59
C THR A 514 9.97 -1.77 -6.64
N SER A 515 9.49 -2.06 -5.44
CA SER A 515 10.25 -2.76 -4.41
C SER A 515 9.34 -3.46 -3.40
N SER A 516 9.88 -4.39 -2.64
CA SER A 516 9.16 -5.19 -1.65
C SER A 516 9.95 -5.35 -0.36
N GLU A 517 9.23 -5.51 0.76
CA GLU A 517 9.77 -5.78 2.09
C GLU A 517 8.88 -6.82 2.79
N PHE A 518 9.48 -7.74 3.56
CA PHE A 518 8.74 -8.60 4.47
C PHE A 518 8.86 -8.08 5.90
N TYR A 519 7.77 -8.20 6.64
CA TYR A 519 7.67 -7.80 8.04
C TYR A 519 7.29 -9.02 8.87
N ASN A 520 8.01 -9.22 9.96
CA ASN A 520 7.64 -10.16 11.00
C ASN A 520 6.98 -9.38 12.14
N LEU A 521 5.71 -9.70 12.41
CA LEU A 521 4.89 -9.02 13.41
C LEU A 521 4.52 -9.97 14.55
N SER A 522 4.75 -9.53 15.78
CA SER A 522 4.37 -10.25 16.99
C SER A 522 3.11 -9.65 17.61
N TRP A 523 2.21 -10.51 18.08
CA TRP A 523 1.01 -10.11 18.81
C TRP A 523 1.27 -10.10 20.32
N ASP A 524 0.92 -9.00 21.00
CA ASP A 524 1.11 -8.82 22.45
C ASP A 524 -0.20 -8.62 23.23
N SER A 525 -1.33 -9.00 22.63
CA SER A 525 -2.70 -8.78 23.13
C SER A 525 -3.21 -7.34 23.11
N MET A 526 -2.34 -6.34 22.97
CA MET A 526 -2.73 -4.95 22.77
C MET A 526 -2.66 -4.55 21.29
N GLY A 527 -1.73 -5.13 20.54
CA GLY A 527 -1.59 -4.90 19.11
C GLY A 527 -0.54 -5.78 18.46
N LEU A 528 -0.25 -5.44 17.20
CA LEU A 528 0.87 -6.01 16.46
C LEU A 528 2.08 -5.09 16.57
N SER A 529 3.23 -5.69 16.86
CA SER A 529 4.53 -5.01 16.94
C SER A 529 5.52 -5.61 15.94
N GLU A 530 6.26 -4.75 15.24
CA GLU A 530 7.33 -5.19 14.33
C GLU A 530 8.47 -5.81 15.15
N SER A 531 8.75 -7.09 14.89
CA SER A 531 9.91 -7.79 15.47
C SER A 531 11.15 -7.54 14.62
N TRP A 532 11.01 -7.65 13.31
CA TRP A 532 12.02 -7.28 12.32
C TRP A 532 11.37 -7.12 10.95
N ARG A 533 12.13 -6.57 10.00
CA ARG A 533 11.76 -6.53 8.58
C ARG A 533 12.96 -6.77 7.68
N THR A 534 12.74 -7.27 6.48
CA THR A 534 13.82 -7.41 5.50
C THR A 534 14.29 -6.05 5.02
N ARG A 535 15.51 -5.99 4.47
CA ARG A 535 15.90 -4.87 3.61
C ARG A 535 14.96 -4.77 2.42
N LYS A 536 14.84 -3.56 1.86
CA LYS A 536 14.13 -3.31 0.61
C LYS A 536 14.74 -4.14 -0.52
N MET A 537 13.92 -4.96 -1.16
CA MET A 537 14.27 -5.72 -2.35
C MET A 537 13.70 -5.04 -3.59
N GLY A 538 14.46 -4.99 -4.68
CA GLY A 538 13.95 -4.47 -5.96
C GLY A 538 12.97 -5.44 -6.61
N GLY A 539 11.85 -4.95 -7.13
CA GLY A 539 10.83 -5.75 -7.81
C GLY A 539 9.50 -5.84 -7.06
N TYR A 540 8.58 -6.61 -7.63
CA TYR A 540 7.26 -6.89 -7.06
C TYR A 540 7.19 -8.36 -6.65
N VAL A 541 6.95 -8.65 -5.38
CA VAL A 541 6.68 -10.01 -4.92
C VAL A 541 5.20 -10.31 -5.20
N ALA A 542 4.96 -11.29 -6.08
CA ALA A 542 3.61 -11.70 -6.46
C ALA A 542 2.96 -12.63 -5.43
N ASP A 543 3.75 -13.55 -4.88
CA ASP A 543 3.34 -14.49 -3.83
C ASP A 543 4.58 -15.03 -3.11
N TYR A 544 4.40 -15.61 -1.93
CA TYR A 544 5.48 -16.12 -1.08
C TYR A 544 5.02 -17.25 -0.18
N GLN A 545 5.93 -18.05 0.37
CA GLN A 545 5.66 -19.13 1.32
C GLN A 545 6.80 -19.24 2.34
N ILE A 546 6.57 -19.96 3.44
CA ILE A 546 7.62 -20.44 4.33
C ILE A 546 7.71 -21.96 4.17
N LYS A 547 8.73 -22.43 3.45
CA LYS A 547 8.90 -23.83 3.05
C LYS A 547 10.38 -24.14 2.77
N ASP A 548 10.78 -25.38 3.01
CA ASP A 548 12.06 -25.95 2.59
C ASP A 548 12.16 -26.10 1.07
N ILE A 549 12.91 -25.20 0.44
CA ILE A 549 13.04 -25.15 -1.03
C ILE A 549 14.25 -25.93 -1.57
N ASP A 550 15.28 -26.17 -0.74
CA ASP A 550 16.48 -26.92 -1.14
C ASP A 550 16.62 -28.30 -0.52
N ASN A 551 15.60 -28.77 0.19
CA ASN A 551 15.53 -30.07 0.81
C ASN A 551 16.61 -30.27 1.88
N ASP A 552 16.96 -29.21 2.61
CA ASP A 552 17.93 -29.25 3.70
C ASP A 552 17.29 -29.50 5.08
N GLY A 553 15.95 -29.58 5.13
CA GLY A 553 15.16 -29.76 6.34
C GLY A 553 14.88 -28.47 7.12
N GLN A 554 15.25 -27.32 6.59
CA GLN A 554 14.95 -26.00 7.15
C GLN A 554 14.05 -25.22 6.19
N ASP A 555 13.13 -24.43 6.76
CA ASP A 555 12.26 -23.61 5.93
C ASP A 555 12.91 -22.25 5.59
N GLU A 556 12.69 -21.81 4.35
CA GLU A 556 13.04 -20.48 3.86
C GLU A 556 11.79 -19.64 3.59
N ILE A 557 11.96 -18.32 3.59
CA ILE A 557 10.98 -17.43 2.93
C ILE A 557 11.21 -17.53 1.43
N VAL A 558 10.34 -18.27 0.74
CA VAL A 558 10.35 -18.45 -0.71
C VAL A 558 9.41 -17.44 -1.35
N MET A 559 9.78 -16.83 -2.47
CA MET A 559 8.95 -15.84 -3.16
C MET A 559 9.04 -15.90 -4.67
N ALA A 560 7.94 -15.57 -5.33
CA ALA A 560 7.90 -15.27 -6.76
C ALA A 560 8.11 -13.76 -6.96
N LEU A 561 9.29 -13.37 -7.46
CA LEU A 561 9.70 -11.98 -7.63
C LEU A 561 9.68 -11.57 -9.10
N VAL A 562 8.90 -10.53 -9.43
CA VAL A 562 8.84 -9.92 -10.76
C VAL A 562 9.81 -8.74 -10.84
N THR A 563 10.83 -8.84 -11.71
CA THR A 563 12.03 -7.98 -11.67
C THR A 563 12.03 -6.79 -12.64
N SER A 564 10.93 -6.51 -13.34
CA SER A 564 10.81 -5.45 -14.37
C SER A 564 9.62 -4.51 -14.12
N SER A 565 9.52 -3.97 -12.90
CA SER A 565 8.35 -3.19 -12.47
C SER A 565 8.36 -1.71 -12.88
N GLY A 566 8.83 -1.42 -14.10
CA GLY A 566 8.77 -0.08 -14.72
C GLY A 566 8.34 -0.08 -16.20
N SER A 567 8.38 -1.23 -16.89
CA SER A 567 7.98 -1.36 -18.29
C SER A 567 6.75 -2.27 -18.44
N MET A 568 5.85 -1.92 -19.36
CA MET A 568 4.73 -2.78 -19.78
C MET A 568 5.18 -3.92 -20.70
N VAL A 569 6.43 -3.91 -21.19
CA VAL A 569 6.98 -4.89 -22.13
C VAL A 569 8.15 -5.63 -21.49
N GLY A 570 8.17 -6.98 -21.60
CA GLY A 570 9.31 -7.81 -21.20
C GLY A 570 9.47 -8.03 -19.70
N ARG A 571 8.38 -8.38 -19.00
CA ARG A 571 8.49 -8.68 -17.57
C ARG A 571 9.02 -10.09 -17.34
N GLU A 572 10.06 -10.18 -16.52
CA GLU A 572 10.72 -11.41 -16.12
C GLU A 572 10.46 -11.69 -14.64
N SER A 573 10.29 -12.96 -14.31
CA SER A 573 10.19 -13.44 -12.93
C SER A 573 11.39 -14.27 -12.55
N VAL A 574 11.75 -14.23 -11.28
CA VAL A 574 12.68 -15.16 -10.62
C VAL A 574 11.98 -15.75 -9.40
N ILE A 575 12.39 -16.95 -9.02
CA ILE A 575 12.06 -17.51 -7.71
C ILE A 575 13.23 -17.16 -6.80
N ALA A 576 12.96 -16.62 -5.62
CA ALA A 576 13.98 -16.22 -4.66
C ALA A 576 13.70 -16.81 -3.28
N ALA A 577 14.74 -16.99 -2.48
CA ALA A 577 14.62 -17.54 -1.13
C ALA A 577 15.56 -16.85 -0.13
N TYR A 578 15.06 -16.56 1.08
CA TYR A 578 15.85 -16.12 2.22
C TYR A 578 15.84 -17.16 3.33
N LYS A 579 17.02 -17.46 3.86
CA LYS A 579 17.15 -18.26 5.08
C LYS A 579 16.58 -17.50 6.28
N ILE A 580 15.70 -18.15 7.03
CA ILE A 580 15.07 -17.60 8.24
C ILE A 580 16.08 -17.54 9.40
N HIS A 581 17.03 -18.49 9.45
CA HIS A 581 18.06 -18.58 10.46
C HIS A 581 19.45 -18.25 9.87
N ALA A 582 20.28 -17.52 10.61
CA ALA A 582 21.72 -17.46 10.29
C ALA A 582 22.32 -18.86 10.46
N GLU A 583 23.22 -19.28 9.57
CA GLU A 583 24.03 -20.47 9.81
C GLU A 583 24.67 -20.35 11.21
N PRO A 584 24.64 -21.41 12.05
CA PRO A 584 25.45 -21.41 13.25
C PRO A 584 26.90 -21.20 12.82
N GLY A 585 27.46 -20.05 13.21
CA GLY A 585 28.81 -19.65 12.84
C GLY A 585 29.79 -20.78 13.15
N LYS A 586 30.59 -21.14 12.15
CA LYS A 586 31.73 -22.06 12.30
C LYS A 586 32.77 -21.50 13.27
#